data_AF-A0A353LQP9-F1
#
_entry.id   AF-A0A353LQP9-F1
#
_cell.length_a   1.000
_cell.length_b   1.000
_cell.length_c   1.000
_cell.angle_alpha   90.00
_cell.angle_beta   90.00
_cell.angle_gamma   90.00
#
_symmetry.space_group_name_H-M   'P 1'
#
loop_
_entity.id
_entity.type
_entity.pdbx_description
1 polymer ?
#
loop_
_entity_poly.entity_id
_entity_poly.type
_entity_poly.pdbx_seq_one_letter_code
_entity_poly.pdbx_strand_id
1 'polypeptide(L)'
;MWHRAHIVILFVFGLSIGVVCSANQPSAALELTIEGEPVQGGLLIARTTPGAVVHLDERPLKLDAEGRFVFGFGRDAATDSLLIIQHKDQQIDYPLSVRQRDYQVQRIDGLPSKMVSPDQKALERIRRENRQIAQVRAGYTESDAFRAGFILPAEGPISGVYGS
;
A
#
# COMPACT_ATOMS: atom_id res chain seq x y z
N MET A 1 -50.38 -61.83 56.42
CA MET A 1 -50.58 -60.38 56.22
C MET A 1 -49.21 -59.71 56.21
N TRP A 2 -48.89 -59.01 55.12
CA TRP A 2 -47.86 -57.96 54.90
C TRP A 2 -47.15 -58.19 53.55
N HIS A 3 -47.60 -57.41 52.56
CA HIS A 3 -47.09 -57.38 51.19
C HIS A 3 -45.74 -56.66 51.14
N ARG A 4 -44.78 -57.22 50.39
CA ARG A 4 -43.57 -56.51 49.96
C ARG A 4 -43.83 -55.99 48.55
N ALA A 5 -43.99 -54.68 48.41
CA ALA A 5 -44.17 -54.01 47.13
C ALA A 5 -42.80 -53.85 46.43
N HIS A 6 -42.74 -54.25 45.17
CA HIS A 6 -41.60 -54.00 44.28
C HIS A 6 -41.74 -52.60 43.68
N ILE A 7 -40.73 -51.74 43.89
CA ILE A 7 -40.61 -50.43 43.22
C ILE A 7 -39.70 -50.63 42.02
N VAL A 8 -40.25 -50.46 40.81
CA VAL A 8 -39.50 -50.44 39.55
C VAL A 8 -39.33 -48.98 39.15
N ILE A 9 -38.08 -48.48 39.17
CA ILE A 9 -37.74 -47.13 38.70
C ILE A 9 -37.32 -47.25 37.23
N LEU A 10 -38.15 -46.72 36.32
CA LEU A 10 -37.84 -46.61 34.91
C LEU A 10 -37.07 -45.30 34.66
N PHE A 11 -35.77 -45.39 34.38
CA PHE A 11 -34.96 -44.27 33.91
C PHE A 11 -35.10 -44.14 32.38
N VAL A 12 -35.87 -43.16 31.92
CA VAL A 12 -35.94 -42.81 30.49
C VAL A 12 -34.86 -41.77 30.20
N PHE A 13 -33.76 -42.20 29.57
CA PHE A 13 -32.74 -41.31 29.04
C PHE A 13 -33.21 -40.77 27.67
N GLY A 14 -33.68 -39.53 27.65
CA GLY A 14 -33.99 -38.82 26.41
C GLY A 14 -32.71 -38.35 25.71
N LEU A 15 -32.34 -39.02 24.61
CA LEU A 15 -31.24 -38.61 23.74
C LEU A 15 -31.67 -37.38 22.93
N SER A 16 -31.25 -36.18 23.34
CA SER A 16 -31.46 -34.94 22.58
C SER A 16 -30.32 -34.78 21.57
N ILE A 17 -30.57 -35.08 20.30
CA ILE A 17 -29.65 -34.76 19.20
C ILE A 17 -29.76 -33.26 18.95
N GLY A 18 -28.86 -32.48 19.56
CA GLY A 18 -28.71 -31.07 19.27
C GLY A 18 -28.11 -30.89 17.89
N VAL A 19 -28.92 -30.47 16.92
CA VAL A 19 -28.44 -30.00 15.62
C VAL A 19 -27.68 -28.69 15.86
N VAL A 20 -26.35 -28.76 15.85
CA VAL A 20 -25.49 -27.57 15.86
C VAL A 20 -25.52 -26.97 14.46
N CYS A 21 -26.40 -25.99 14.24
CA CYS A 21 -26.33 -25.11 13.08
C CYS A 21 -25.11 -24.19 13.25
N SER A 22 -23.97 -24.57 12.67
CA SER A 22 -22.85 -23.64 12.48
C SER A 22 -23.31 -22.52 11.55
N ALA A 23 -23.50 -21.32 12.10
CA ALA A 23 -23.71 -20.13 11.30
C ALA A 23 -22.43 -19.83 10.53
N ASN A 24 -22.41 -20.12 9.23
CA ASN A 24 -21.39 -19.60 8.32
C ASN A 24 -21.54 -18.07 8.31
N GLN A 25 -20.71 -17.36 9.08
CA GLN A 25 -20.62 -15.92 8.91
C GLN A 25 -20.02 -15.63 7.53
N PRO A 26 -20.64 -14.77 6.72
CA PRO A 26 -20.05 -14.35 5.46
C PRO A 26 -18.70 -13.69 5.77
N SER A 27 -17.62 -14.22 5.19
CA SER A 27 -16.33 -13.55 5.22
C SER A 27 -16.51 -12.18 4.59
N ALA A 28 -16.18 -11.11 5.32
CA ALA A 28 -16.15 -9.76 4.76
C ALA A 28 -15.35 -9.77 3.46
N ALA A 29 -15.88 -9.14 2.41
CA ALA A 29 -15.21 -9.06 1.13
C ALA A 29 -13.94 -8.20 1.24
N LEU A 30 -12.90 -8.57 0.49
CA LEU A 30 -11.70 -7.75 0.34
C LEU A 30 -12.09 -6.42 -0.30
N GLU A 31 -11.79 -5.31 0.38
CA GLU A 31 -12.16 -3.96 -0.07
C GLU A 31 -10.93 -3.26 -0.67
N LEU A 32 -11.17 -2.40 -1.66
CA LEU A 32 -10.15 -1.51 -2.22
C LEU A 32 -10.77 -0.17 -2.56
N THR A 33 -10.18 0.90 -2.03
CA THR A 33 -10.47 2.29 -2.40
C THR A 33 -9.17 2.98 -2.77
N ILE A 34 -9.20 3.78 -3.83
CA ILE A 34 -8.04 4.50 -4.37
C ILE A 34 -8.46 5.94 -4.67
N GLU A 35 -7.67 6.88 -4.17
CA GLU A 35 -7.77 8.31 -4.47
C GLU A 35 -6.54 8.74 -5.28
N GLY A 36 -6.77 9.58 -6.30
CA GLY A 36 -5.75 10.02 -7.25
C GLY A 36 -5.87 9.36 -8.62
N GLU A 37 -4.98 9.74 -9.52
CA GLU A 37 -4.96 9.22 -10.89
C GLU A 37 -3.67 8.45 -11.17
N PRO A 38 -3.75 7.29 -11.86
CA PRO A 38 -2.58 6.58 -12.34
C PRO A 38 -1.99 7.35 -13.53
N VAL A 39 -1.08 8.28 -13.26
CA VAL A 39 -0.36 9.10 -14.25
C VAL A 39 1.12 9.17 -13.88
N GLN A 40 2.00 9.30 -14.87
CA GLN A 40 3.43 9.54 -14.62
C GLN A 40 3.67 10.78 -13.74
N GLY A 41 4.44 10.61 -12.67
CA GLY A 41 4.63 11.63 -11.63
C GLY A 41 3.46 11.78 -10.65
N GLY A 42 2.43 10.92 -10.75
CA GLY A 42 1.26 10.91 -9.88
C GLY A 42 1.49 10.16 -8.57
N LEU A 43 0.71 10.53 -7.57
CA LEU A 43 0.64 9.90 -6.25
C LEU A 43 -0.80 9.40 -6.03
N LEU A 44 -0.94 8.18 -5.52
CA LEU A 44 -2.21 7.56 -5.18
C LEU A 44 -2.21 7.18 -3.71
N ILE A 45 -3.32 7.50 -3.04
CA ILE A 45 -3.59 7.11 -1.66
C ILE A 45 -4.66 6.04 -1.70
N ALA A 46 -4.40 4.91 -1.07
CA ALA A 46 -5.29 3.76 -1.14
C ALA A 46 -5.54 3.18 0.25
N ARG A 47 -6.66 2.47 0.36
CA ARG A 47 -7.02 1.71 1.54
C ARG A 47 -7.62 0.38 1.13
N THR A 48 -7.20 -0.67 1.83
CA THR A 48 -7.75 -2.02 1.73
C THR A 48 -8.05 -2.59 3.11
N THR A 49 -8.44 -3.85 3.16
CA THR A 49 -8.72 -4.57 4.40
C THR A 49 -7.46 -4.60 5.30
N PRO A 50 -7.57 -4.24 6.59
CA PRO A 50 -6.47 -4.33 7.54
C PRO A 50 -5.80 -5.71 7.55
N GLY A 51 -4.46 -5.73 7.57
CA GLY A 51 -3.68 -6.98 7.54
C GLY A 51 -3.54 -7.63 6.16
N ALA A 52 -4.04 -7.00 5.09
CA ALA A 52 -3.76 -7.44 3.73
C ALA A 52 -2.28 -7.26 3.36
N VAL A 53 -1.82 -8.08 2.42
CA VAL A 53 -0.50 -7.95 1.77
C VAL A 53 -0.72 -7.36 0.39
N VAL A 54 0.00 -6.28 0.08
CA VAL A 54 -0.16 -5.55 -1.18
C VAL A 54 1.16 -5.48 -1.93
N HIS A 55 1.10 -5.71 -3.24
CA HIS A 55 2.21 -5.55 -4.17
C HIS A 55 1.80 -4.63 -5.32
N LEU A 56 2.72 -3.75 -5.72
CA LEU A 56 2.65 -3.02 -6.98
C LEU A 56 3.70 -3.63 -7.92
N ASP A 57 3.23 -4.35 -8.93
CA ASP A 57 4.04 -5.25 -9.74
C ASP A 57 4.77 -6.25 -8.82
N GLU A 58 6.11 -6.27 -8.84
CA GLU A 58 6.93 -7.12 -7.98
C GLU A 58 7.30 -6.46 -6.64
N ARG A 59 6.86 -5.22 -6.39
CA ARG A 59 7.30 -4.43 -5.23
C ARG A 59 6.28 -4.49 -4.10
N PRO A 60 6.64 -4.97 -2.89
CA PRO A 60 5.74 -4.96 -1.75
C PRO A 60 5.48 -3.53 -1.27
N LEU A 61 4.23 -3.22 -0.98
CA LEU A 61 3.82 -1.96 -0.36
C LEU A 61 3.61 -2.17 1.13
N LYS A 62 3.99 -1.14 1.91
CA LYS A 62 3.78 -1.13 3.36
C LYS A 62 2.45 -0.47 3.66
N LEU A 63 1.67 -1.15 4.49
CA LEU A 63 0.36 -0.73 4.95
C LEU A 63 0.45 -0.38 6.43
N ASP A 64 -0.36 0.59 6.86
CA ASP A 64 -0.59 0.82 8.28
C ASP A 64 -1.59 -0.18 8.89
N ALA A 65 -1.83 -0.06 10.19
CA ALA A 65 -2.73 -0.93 10.94
C ALA A 65 -4.18 -0.89 10.44
N GLU A 66 -4.59 0.19 9.78
CA GLU A 66 -5.92 0.37 9.20
C GLU A 66 -6.01 -0.04 7.72
N GLY A 67 -4.93 -0.60 7.16
CA GLY A 67 -4.86 -1.07 5.78
C GLY A 67 -4.65 0.04 4.76
N ARG A 68 -4.18 1.22 5.18
CA ARG A 68 -3.92 2.36 4.28
C ARG A 68 -2.48 2.32 3.78
N PHE A 69 -2.29 2.75 2.55
CA PHE A 69 -0.98 2.79 1.90
C PHE A 69 -0.96 3.88 0.83
N VAL A 70 0.25 4.28 0.44
CA VAL A 70 0.50 5.28 -0.59
C VAL A 70 1.51 4.72 -1.58
N PHE A 71 1.29 4.97 -2.86
CA PHE A 71 2.21 4.61 -3.93
C PHE A 71 2.13 5.64 -5.05
N GLY A 72 3.09 5.63 -5.95
CA GLY A 72 3.13 6.59 -7.04
C GLY A 72 3.92 6.07 -8.23
N PHE A 73 3.73 6.73 -9.36
CA PHE A 73 4.39 6.40 -10.60
C PHE A 73 5.49 7.43 -10.88
N GLY A 74 6.70 6.93 -11.15
CA GLY A 74 7.82 7.79 -11.54
C GLY A 74 7.54 8.55 -12.85
N ARG A 75 8.44 9.48 -13.19
CA ARG A 75 8.38 10.24 -14.45
C ARG A 75 8.31 9.34 -15.68
N ASP A 76 9.09 8.27 -15.69
CA ASP A 76 9.24 7.36 -16.83
C ASP A 76 8.57 6.00 -16.56
N ALA A 77 7.47 5.99 -15.80
CA ALA A 77 6.76 4.74 -15.48
C ALA A 77 6.14 4.10 -16.73
N ALA A 78 6.10 2.77 -16.75
CA ALA A 78 5.40 1.99 -17.78
C ALA A 78 3.90 2.34 -17.84
N THR A 79 3.26 2.07 -18.98
CA THR A 79 1.83 2.35 -19.21
C THR A 79 0.89 1.43 -18.45
N ASP A 80 1.40 0.29 -17.99
CA ASP A 80 0.62 -0.75 -17.35
C ASP A 80 1.33 -1.17 -16.07
N SER A 81 0.55 -1.31 -15.01
CA SER A 81 1.01 -1.79 -13.71
C SER A 81 -0.10 -2.62 -13.06
N LEU A 82 0.28 -3.54 -12.18
CA LEU A 82 -0.67 -4.42 -11.51
C LEU A 82 -0.59 -4.23 -9.99
N LEU A 83 -1.71 -3.85 -9.39
CA LEU A 83 -1.84 -3.83 -7.93
C LEU A 83 -2.48 -5.15 -7.47
N ILE A 84 -1.71 -5.96 -6.75
CA ILE A 84 -2.15 -7.26 -6.22
C ILE A 84 -2.39 -7.10 -4.72
N ILE A 85 -3.57 -7.48 -4.25
CA ILE A 85 -3.96 -7.42 -2.84
C ILE A 85 -4.38 -8.81 -2.42
N GLN A 86 -3.77 -9.33 -1.36
CA GLN A 86 -4.05 -10.65 -0.80
C GLN A 86 -4.43 -10.54 0.66
N HIS A 87 -5.53 -11.19 1.05
CA HIS A 87 -5.95 -11.27 2.45
C HIS A 87 -6.72 -12.58 2.68
N LYS A 88 -6.19 -13.43 3.56
CA LYS A 88 -6.71 -14.80 3.80
C LYS A 88 -6.81 -15.57 2.47
N ASP A 89 -7.98 -16.10 2.15
CA ASP A 89 -8.23 -16.88 0.92
C ASP A 89 -8.74 -16.00 -0.25
N GLN A 90 -8.65 -14.68 -0.14
CA GLN A 90 -9.10 -13.72 -1.15
C GLN A 90 -7.92 -12.98 -1.78
N GLN A 91 -8.02 -12.77 -3.09
CA GLN A 91 -7.08 -11.97 -3.87
C GLN A 91 -7.84 -11.04 -4.81
N ILE A 92 -7.35 -9.81 -4.94
CA ILE A 92 -7.75 -8.83 -5.96
C ILE A 92 -6.53 -8.50 -6.80
N ASP A 93 -6.69 -8.66 -8.12
CA ASP A 93 -5.74 -8.21 -9.12
C ASP A 93 -6.34 -6.98 -9.79
N TYR A 94 -5.78 -5.81 -9.53
CA TYR A 94 -6.30 -4.52 -9.98
C TYR A 94 -5.35 -3.91 -11.02
N PRO A 95 -5.64 -4.06 -12.33
CA PRO A 95 -4.81 -3.47 -13.39
C PRO A 95 -4.93 -1.95 -13.38
N LEU A 96 -3.80 -1.27 -13.50
CA LEU A 96 -3.68 0.18 -13.53
C LEU A 96 -3.13 0.62 -14.89
N SER A 97 -3.94 1.34 -15.66
CA SER A 97 -3.49 2.02 -16.87
C SER A 97 -2.86 3.36 -16.51
N VAL A 98 -1.53 3.41 -16.49
CA VAL A 98 -0.73 4.58 -16.15
C VAL A 98 -0.64 5.52 -17.34
N ARG A 99 -1.37 6.63 -17.27
CA ARG A 99 -1.37 7.66 -18.30
C ARG A 99 0.02 8.30 -18.40
N GLN A 100 0.55 8.31 -19.61
CA GLN A 100 1.78 9.03 -19.92
C GLN A 100 1.54 10.53 -19.87
N ARG A 101 2.57 11.30 -19.50
CA ARG A 101 2.48 12.76 -19.42
C ARG A 101 3.48 13.38 -20.39
N ASP A 102 2.99 14.36 -21.15
CA ASP A 102 3.88 15.24 -21.90
C ASP A 102 4.45 16.29 -20.95
N TYR A 103 5.78 16.41 -20.92
CA TYR A 103 6.50 17.27 -20.00
C TYR A 103 7.08 18.48 -20.74
N GLN A 104 6.90 19.67 -20.16
CA GLN A 104 7.37 20.91 -20.76
C GLN A 104 8.90 21.00 -20.70
N VAL A 105 9.61 20.70 -21.78
CA VAL A 105 11.07 20.74 -21.77
C VAL A 105 11.61 22.16 -21.58
N GLN A 106 12.39 22.37 -20.53
CA GLN A 106 13.16 23.60 -20.30
C GLN A 106 14.63 23.40 -20.66
N ARG A 107 15.22 24.39 -21.34
CA ARG A 107 16.65 24.41 -21.69
C ARG A 107 17.35 25.50 -20.90
N ILE A 108 18.39 25.13 -20.17
CA ILE A 108 19.20 26.03 -19.35
C ILE A 108 20.62 26.02 -19.91
N ASP A 109 21.00 27.12 -20.55
CA ASP A 109 22.34 27.34 -21.07
C ASP A 109 23.22 28.10 -20.06
N GLY A 110 24.53 28.07 -20.27
CA GLY A 110 25.47 28.87 -19.49
C GLY A 110 25.75 28.36 -18.07
N LEU A 111 25.40 27.11 -17.76
CA LEU A 111 25.78 26.50 -16.48
C LEU A 111 27.31 26.44 -16.35
N PRO A 112 27.88 26.76 -15.16
CA PRO A 112 29.32 26.62 -14.93
C PRO A 112 29.79 25.20 -15.26
N SER A 113 30.88 25.07 -16.02
CA SER A 113 31.38 23.76 -16.50
C SER A 113 31.53 22.72 -15.38
N LYS A 114 31.96 23.14 -14.18
CA LYS A 114 32.07 22.26 -12.99
C LYS A 114 30.76 21.57 -12.56
N MET A 115 29.60 22.08 -12.94
CA MET A 115 28.29 21.51 -12.61
C MET A 115 27.88 20.40 -13.58
N VAL A 116 28.37 20.43 -14.82
CA VAL A 116 28.06 19.46 -15.88
C VAL A 116 29.21 18.49 -16.16
N SER A 117 30.44 18.93 -15.90
CA SER A 117 31.70 18.19 -16.07
C SER A 117 32.54 18.31 -14.78
N PRO A 118 32.11 17.64 -13.69
CA PRO A 118 32.81 17.69 -12.40
C PRO A 118 34.19 17.02 -12.46
N ASP A 119 35.15 17.56 -11.68
CA ASP A 119 36.46 16.93 -11.51
C ASP A 119 36.38 15.66 -10.65
N GLN A 120 37.50 14.93 -10.54
CA GLN A 120 37.54 13.66 -9.81
C GLN A 120 37.18 13.82 -8.32
N LYS A 121 37.64 14.91 -7.68
CA LYS A 121 37.35 15.19 -6.27
C LYS A 121 35.85 15.44 -6.05
N ALA A 122 35.20 16.17 -6.94
CA ALA A 122 33.77 16.38 -6.93
C ALA A 122 32.99 15.09 -7.17
N LEU A 123 33.44 14.25 -8.12
CA LEU A 123 32.84 12.93 -8.37
C LEU A 123 32.91 12.00 -7.15
N GLU A 124 34.04 11.97 -6.46
CA GLU A 124 34.18 11.19 -5.22
C GLU A 124 33.22 11.66 -4.12
N ARG A 125 33.03 12.98 -3.99
CA ARG A 125 32.01 13.55 -3.10
C ARG A 125 30.60 13.13 -3.51
N ILE A 126 30.22 13.31 -4.78
CA ILE A 126 28.89 12.96 -5.31
C ILE A 126 28.58 11.49 -5.04
N ARG A 127 29.52 10.58 -5.30
CA ARG A 127 29.33 9.14 -5.04
C ARG A 127 29.15 8.83 -3.56
N ARG A 128 29.83 9.56 -2.66
CA ARG A 128 29.65 9.38 -1.21
C ARG A 128 28.27 9.88 -0.77
N GLU A 129 27.85 11.05 -1.22
CA GLU A 129 26.56 11.65 -0.87
C GLU A 129 25.40 10.83 -1.43
N ASN A 130 25.48 10.37 -2.69
CA ASN A 130 24.45 9.50 -3.28
C ASN A 130 24.27 8.19 -2.50
N ARG A 131 25.35 7.61 -1.96
CA ARG A 131 25.26 6.43 -1.09
C ARG A 131 24.50 6.75 0.21
N GLN A 132 24.75 7.90 0.81
CA GLN A 132 24.04 8.33 2.02
C GLN A 132 22.56 8.58 1.74
N ILE A 133 22.24 9.25 0.63
CA ILE A 133 20.85 9.47 0.19
C ILE A 133 20.14 8.15 -0.07
N ALA A 134 20.80 7.21 -0.76
CA ALA A 134 20.24 5.89 -1.03
C ALA A 134 19.96 5.11 0.26
N GLN A 135 20.87 5.16 1.23
CA GLN A 135 20.70 4.53 2.54
C GLN A 135 19.47 5.09 3.28
N VAL A 136 19.29 6.41 3.30
CA VAL A 136 18.12 7.04 3.93
C VAL A 136 16.82 6.69 3.21
N ARG A 137 16.82 6.72 1.87
CA ARG A 137 15.64 6.41 1.05
C ARG A 137 15.24 4.92 1.07
N ALA A 138 16.17 4.03 1.38
CA ALA A 138 15.87 2.60 1.56
C ALA A 138 15.19 2.32 2.91
N GLY A 139 15.27 3.26 3.86
CA GLY A 139 14.58 3.16 5.13
C GLY A 139 13.07 3.32 4.99
N TYR A 140 12.32 2.57 5.79
CA TYR A 140 10.89 2.77 5.96
C TYR A 140 10.62 3.33 7.36
N THR A 141 9.75 4.31 7.46
CA THR A 141 9.28 4.88 8.73
C THR A 141 7.80 4.58 8.87
N GLU A 142 7.41 3.95 9.97
CA GLU A 142 6.01 3.74 10.34
C GLU A 142 5.38 5.08 10.71
N SER A 143 4.79 5.76 9.73
CA SER A 143 4.17 7.08 9.89
C SER A 143 3.00 7.23 8.94
N ASP A 144 1.93 7.84 9.43
CA ASP A 144 0.74 8.16 8.68
C ASP A 144 0.66 9.66 8.32
N ALA A 145 1.79 10.39 8.42
CA ALA A 145 1.86 11.83 8.21
C ALA A 145 1.37 12.30 6.83
N PHE A 146 1.42 11.43 5.81
CA PHE A 146 0.86 11.73 4.48
C PHE A 146 -0.64 12.04 4.52
N ARG A 147 -1.35 11.62 5.58
CA ARG A 147 -2.79 11.87 5.77
C ARG A 147 -3.12 13.31 6.12
N ALA A 148 -2.18 14.07 6.68
CA ALA A 148 -2.41 15.47 7.05
C ALA A 148 -2.55 16.39 5.81
N GLY A 149 -2.25 15.85 4.62
CA GLY A 149 -2.10 16.65 3.41
C GLY A 149 -0.76 17.38 3.38
N PHE A 150 -0.44 17.93 2.23
CA PHE A 150 0.79 18.69 2.03
C PHE A 150 0.48 20.18 1.99
N ILE A 151 1.23 20.95 2.78
CA ILE A 151 1.24 22.42 2.70
C ILE A 151 2.29 22.86 1.69
N LEU A 152 2.15 24.09 1.17
CA LEU A 152 3.21 24.70 0.38
C LEU A 152 4.44 24.97 1.27
N PRO A 153 5.65 24.60 0.82
CA PRO A 153 6.85 24.79 1.63
C PRO A 153 7.31 26.25 1.72
N ALA A 154 6.90 27.08 0.76
CA ALA A 154 7.20 28.51 0.71
C ALA A 154 6.17 29.25 -0.16
N GLU A 155 6.00 30.55 0.11
CA GLU A 155 5.26 31.47 -0.75
C GLU A 155 6.20 32.00 -1.85
N GLY A 156 5.74 32.04 -3.10
CA GLY A 156 6.53 32.57 -4.21
C GLY A 156 6.14 32.02 -5.58
N PRO A 157 6.79 32.49 -6.66
CA PRO A 157 6.54 31.99 -8.01
C PRO A 157 7.06 30.55 -8.17
N ILE A 158 6.35 29.76 -8.98
CA ILE A 158 6.83 28.44 -9.40
C ILE A 158 7.91 28.65 -10.47
N SER A 159 9.17 28.38 -10.14
CA SER A 159 10.31 28.54 -11.06
C SER A 159 10.52 27.34 -11.99
N GLY A 160 9.93 26.19 -11.68
CA GLY A 160 10.02 24.97 -12.47
C GLY A 160 8.90 24.00 -12.09
N VAL A 161 8.32 23.33 -13.08
CA VAL A 161 7.23 22.37 -12.88
C VAL A 161 7.82 20.97 -12.87
N TYR A 162 7.25 20.04 -12.10
CA TYR A 162 7.77 18.67 -12.07
C TYR A 162 7.87 18.07 -13.48
N GLY A 163 9.08 17.59 -13.82
CA GLY A 163 9.40 16.91 -15.06
C GLY A 163 9.78 17.83 -16.23
N SER A 164 9.73 19.16 -16.06
CA SER A 164 10.13 20.16 -17.06
C SER A 164 11.63 20.26 -17.29
#